data_AF-A0AAJ1B1G8-F1
#
_entry.id   AF-A0AAJ1B1G8-F1
#
_cell.length_a   1.000
_cell.length_b   1.000
_cell.length_c   1.000
_cell.angle_alpha   90.00
_cell.angle_beta   90.00
_cell.angle_gamma   90.00
#
_symmetry.space_group_name_H-M   'P 1'
#
loop_
_entity.id
_entity.type
_entity.pdbx_description
1 polymer ?
#
loop_
_entity_poly.entity_id
_entity_poly.type
_entity_poly.pdbx_seq_one_letter_code
_entity_poly.pdbx_strand_id
1 'polypeptide(L)'
;VKVYIVQKRKISEGDKMAGRHGNKGVISKILPIEDMPHLEDGTPLDIMLNPLGVPSRMNIGQVLELHLGYAARQLGLYIATPAFDG
;
A
#
# COMPACT_ATOMS: atom_id res chain seq x y z
N VAL A 1 33.19 -22.91 -15.30
CA VAL A 1 31.78 -23.36 -15.40
C VAL A 1 30.90 -22.32 -14.73
N LYS A 2 29.82 -21.84 -15.37
CA LYS A 2 28.86 -20.89 -14.79
C LYS A 2 27.49 -21.55 -14.69
N VAL A 3 26.81 -21.41 -13.56
CA VAL A 3 25.49 -21.98 -13.31
C VAL A 3 24.56 -20.86 -12.89
N TYR A 4 23.38 -20.79 -13.51
CA TYR A 4 22.35 -19.81 -13.21
C TYR A 4 21.21 -20.52 -12.47
N ILE A 5 20.84 -20.01 -11.30
CA ILE A 5 19.76 -20.54 -10.47
C ILE A 5 18.72 -19.45 -10.30
N VAL A 6 17.45 -19.81 -10.51
CA VAL A 6 16.30 -18.93 -10.26
C VAL A 6 15.52 -19.42 -9.05
N GLN A 7 15.02 -18.48 -8.26
CA GLN A 7 14.14 -18.75 -7.14
C GLN A 7 12.96 -17.77 -7.18
N LYS A 8 11.74 -18.29 -7.06
CA LYS A 8 10.55 -17.45 -6.84
C LYS A 8 10.41 -17.20 -5.34
N ARG A 9 10.47 -15.93 -4.92
CA ARG A 9 10.26 -15.51 -3.53
C ARG A 9 8.88 -14.88 -3.39
N LYS A 10 8.11 -15.34 -2.42
CA LYS A 10 6.84 -14.72 -2.03
C LYS A 10 7.12 -13.68 -0.94
N ILE A 11 6.18 -12.76 -0.76
CA ILE A 11 6.23 -11.79 0.34
C ILE A 11 6.13 -12.52 1.68
N SER A 12 6.90 -12.05 2.65
CA SER A 12 7.05 -12.68 3.96
C SER A 12 7.26 -11.65 5.05
N GLU A 13 7.02 -12.05 6.30
CA GLU A 13 7.34 -11.22 7.46
C GLU A 13 8.83 -10.86 7.44
N GLY A 14 9.15 -9.60 7.73
CA GLY A 14 10.51 -9.07 7.61
C GLY A 14 10.85 -8.44 6.25
N ASP A 15 10.04 -8.65 5.20
CA ASP A 15 10.21 -7.93 3.95
C ASP A 15 9.89 -6.43 4.12
N LYS A 16 10.61 -5.58 3.37
CA LYS A 16 10.46 -4.12 3.42
C LYS A 16 9.60 -3.62 2.26
N MET A 17 8.60 -2.81 2.58
CA MET A 17 7.70 -2.17 1.63
C MET A 17 7.79 -0.64 1.74
N ALA A 18 7.46 0.06 0.67
CA ALA A 18 7.45 1.52 0.66
C ALA A 18 6.44 2.09 -0.34
N GLY A 19 5.84 3.23 0.00
CA GLY A 19 5.03 4.04 -0.91
C GLY A 19 5.83 5.14 -1.62
N ARG A 20 5.20 5.80 -2.59
CA ARG A 20 5.81 6.89 -3.40
C ARG A 20 6.12 8.15 -2.59
N HIS A 21 5.42 8.36 -1.49
CA HIS A 21 5.57 9.51 -0.58
C HIS A 21 6.53 9.23 0.59
N GLY A 22 7.48 8.31 0.42
CA GLY A 22 8.56 8.05 1.38
C GLY A 22 8.15 7.29 2.64
N ASN A 23 6.90 6.85 2.77
CA ASN A 23 6.46 6.00 3.86
C ASN A 23 7.04 4.59 3.69
N LYS A 24 7.97 4.21 4.58
CA LYS A 24 8.70 2.93 4.57
C LYS A 24 8.28 2.11 5.79
N GLY A 25 8.13 0.81 5.61
CA GLY A 25 7.80 -0.12 6.68
C GLY A 25 8.34 -1.53 6.41
N VAL A 26 8.45 -2.33 7.46
CA VAL A 26 8.76 -3.77 7.39
C VAL A 26 7.50 -4.51 7.79
N ILE A 27 7.17 -5.59 7.09
CA ILE A 27 5.99 -6.40 7.39
C ILE A 27 6.16 -7.03 8.77
N SER A 28 5.36 -6.58 9.73
CA SER A 28 5.42 -7.07 11.12
C SER A 28 4.61 -8.33 11.34
N LYS A 29 3.49 -8.50 10.62
CA LYS A 29 2.61 -9.65 10.73
C LYS A 29 1.79 -9.83 9.46
N ILE A 30 1.61 -11.07 9.02
CA ILE A 30 0.63 -11.42 7.98
C ILE A 30 -0.59 -12.04 8.67
N LEU A 31 -1.75 -11.40 8.55
CA LEU A 31 -2.99 -11.86 9.17
C LEU A 31 -3.78 -12.77 8.22
N PRO A 32 -4.50 -13.77 8.76
CA PRO A 32 -5.60 -14.43 8.05
C PRO A 32 -6.68 -13.41 7.64
N ILE A 33 -7.43 -13.70 6.57
CA ILE A 33 -8.42 -12.76 6.01
C ILE A 33 -9.55 -12.49 7.02
N GLU A 34 -9.94 -13.50 7.79
CA GLU A 34 -10.96 -13.43 8.83
C GLU A 34 -10.63 -12.45 9.96
N ASP A 35 -9.34 -12.18 10.20
CA ASP A 35 -8.88 -11.26 11.24
C ASP A 35 -8.69 -9.82 10.73
N MET A 36 -8.80 -9.60 9.42
CA MET A 36 -8.64 -8.27 8.82
C MET A 36 -9.90 -7.43 9.04
N PRO A 37 -9.79 -6.09 9.14
CA PRO A 37 -10.95 -5.22 9.06
C PRO A 37 -11.65 -5.37 7.70
N HIS A 38 -12.98 -5.33 7.71
CA HIS A 38 -13.82 -5.43 6.53
C HIS A 38 -14.58 -4.12 6.31
N LEU A 39 -14.84 -3.80 5.04
CA LEU A 39 -15.77 -2.75 4.65
C LEU A 39 -17.22 -3.20 4.90
N GLU A 40 -18.16 -2.26 4.78
CA GLU A 40 -19.61 -2.54 4.97
C GLU A 40 -20.15 -3.58 3.98
N ASP A 41 -19.53 -3.69 2.80
CA ASP A 41 -19.87 -4.69 1.78
C ASP A 41 -19.21 -6.07 2.01
N GLY A 42 -18.47 -6.23 3.12
CA GLY A 42 -17.75 -7.46 3.45
C GLY A 42 -16.40 -7.61 2.74
N THR A 43 -15.90 -6.60 2.03
CA THR A 43 -14.56 -6.65 1.43
C THR A 43 -13.48 -6.49 2.50
N PRO A 44 -12.53 -7.43 2.65
CA PRO A 44 -11.40 -7.28 3.58
C PRO A 44 -10.39 -6.23 3.06
N LEU A 45 -9.73 -5.53 3.98
CA LEU A 45 -8.60 -4.67 3.63
C LEU A 45 -7.34 -5.50 3.32
N ASP A 46 -6.48 -4.99 2.44
CA ASP A 46 -5.21 -5.65 2.10
C ASP A 46 -4.06 -5.29 3.06
N ILE A 47 -3.96 -4.03 3.48
CA ILE A 47 -2.84 -3.49 4.28
C ILE A 47 -3.36 -2.45 5.28
N MET A 48 -2.85 -2.48 6.51
CA MET A 48 -3.06 -1.43 7.51
C MET A 48 -1.79 -0.60 7.71
N LEU A 49 -1.90 0.73 7.57
CA LEU A 49 -0.80 1.66 7.81
C LEU A 49 -1.04 2.45 9.11
N ASN A 50 0.03 2.64 9.90
CA ASN A 50 -0.05 3.43 11.12
C ASN A 50 -0.26 4.93 10.78
N PRO A 51 -1.31 5.60 11.29
CA PRO A 51 -1.59 7.00 10.98
C PRO A 51 -0.53 7.97 11.53
N LEU A 52 0.18 7.61 12.61
CA LEU A 52 1.16 8.50 13.26
C LEU A 52 2.35 8.87 12.35
N GLY A 53 2.60 8.06 11.31
CA GLY A 53 3.67 8.30 10.35
C GLY A 53 3.40 9.43 9.37
N VAL A 54 2.14 9.90 9.23
CA VAL A 54 1.78 10.93 8.25
C VAL A 54 2.00 12.35 8.79
N PRO A 55 1.43 12.75 9.95
CA PRO A 55 1.61 14.11 10.47
C PRO A 55 3.07 14.45 10.77
N SER A 56 3.81 13.48 11.31
CA SER A 56 5.22 13.67 11.69
C SER A 56 6.16 13.87 10.50
N ARG A 57 5.80 13.37 9.31
CA ARG A 57 6.64 13.41 8.09
C ARG A 57 6.13 14.40 7.05
N MET A 58 4.98 15.02 7.28
CA MET A 58 4.33 15.96 6.37
C MET A 58 4.11 15.40 4.95
N ASN A 59 3.83 14.10 4.82
CA ASN A 59 3.65 13.43 3.53
C ASN A 59 2.17 13.30 3.13
N ILE A 60 1.42 14.41 3.24
CA ILE A 60 -0.03 14.47 3.02
C ILE A 60 -0.48 13.93 1.65
N GLY A 61 0.39 13.99 0.64
CA GLY A 61 0.16 13.41 -0.68
C GLY A 61 -0.25 11.94 -0.64
N GLN A 62 0.23 11.16 0.34
CA GLN A 62 -0.19 9.76 0.52
C GLN A 62 -1.69 9.65 0.82
N VAL A 63 -2.23 10.57 1.61
CA VAL A 63 -3.66 10.60 1.96
C VAL A 63 -4.48 11.06 0.75
N LEU A 64 -3.99 12.06 0.00
CA LEU A 64 -4.63 12.49 -1.24
C LEU A 64 -4.67 11.35 -2.29
N GLU A 65 -3.56 10.63 -2.45
CA GLU A 65 -3.46 9.44 -3.31
C GLU A 65 -4.46 8.36 -2.90
N LEU A 66 -4.60 8.10 -1.59
CA LEU A 66 -5.56 7.12 -1.06
C LEU A 66 -7.01 7.46 -1.41
N HIS A 67 -7.43 8.72 -1.19
CA HIS A 67 -8.80 9.15 -1.48
C HIS A 67 -9.12 9.11 -2.98
N LEU A 68 -8.22 9.66 -3.80
CA LEU A 68 -8.38 9.67 -5.25
C LEU A 68 -8.40 8.24 -5.81
N GLY A 69 -7.52 7.37 -5.31
CA GLY A 69 -7.46 5.96 -5.70
C GLY A 69 -8.74 5.19 -5.35
N TYR A 70 -9.32 5.45 -4.18
CA TYR A 70 -10.59 4.83 -3.78
C TYR A 70 -11.74 5.27 -4.69
N ALA A 71 -11.85 6.57 -4.99
CA ALA A 71 -12.84 7.08 -5.93
C ALA A 71 -12.63 6.53 -7.36
N ALA A 72 -11.40 6.50 -7.84
CA ALA A 72 -11.05 5.96 -9.15
C ALA A 72 -11.43 4.48 -9.29
N ARG A 73 -11.21 3.68 -8.24
CA ARG A 73 -11.62 2.26 -8.19
C ARG A 73 -13.14 2.10 -8.31
N GLN A 74 -13.91 2.91 -7.61
CA GLN A 74 -15.38 2.87 -7.67
C GLN A 74 -15.92 3.29 -9.04
N LEU A 75 -15.25 4.23 -9.71
CA LEU A 75 -15.62 4.70 -11.05
C LEU A 75 -15.05 3.85 -12.20
N GLY A 76 -14.16 2.90 -11.91
CA GLY A 76 -13.48 2.09 -12.94
C GLY A 76 -12.54 2.90 -13.84
N LEU A 77 -11.96 3.99 -13.32
CA LEU A 77 -11.13 4.92 -14.09
C LEU A 77 -9.66 4.82 -13.69
N TYR A 78 -8.79 5.21 -14.63
CA TYR A 78 -7.40 5.53 -14.35
C TYR A 78 -7.22 7.04 -14.45
N ILE A 79 -6.59 7.63 -13.44
CA ILE A 79 -6.42 9.07 -13.32
C ILE A 79 -4.93 9.40 -13.40
N ALA A 80 -4.60 10.46 -14.15
CA ALA A 80 -3.26 11.03 -14.22
C ALA A 80 -3.29 12.43 -13.60
N THR A 81 -2.51 12.64 -12.53
CA THR A 81 -2.33 13.94 -11.89
C THR A 81 -0.91 14.45 -12.18
N PRO A 82 -0.75 15.59 -12.88
CA PRO A 82 0.55 16.25 -13.01
C PRO A 82 1.15 16.61 -11.64
N ALA A 83 2.48 16.67 -11.55
CA ALA A 83 3.17 16.83 -10.27
C ALA A 83 2.84 18.13 -9.52
N PHE A 84 2.53 19.22 -10.25
CA PHE A 84 2.30 20.55 -9.68
C PHE A 84 1.04 21.25 -10.24
N ASP A 85 0.22 20.55 -11.03
CA ASP A 85 -0.96 21.11 -11.71
C ASP A 85 -2.03 20.02 -11.89
N GLY A 86 -2.31 19.30 -10.80
CA GLY A 86 -3.25 18.17 -10.76
C GLY A 86 -4.37 18.37 -9.75
#